data_AF-A0A7V9S5C0-F1
#
_entry.id   AF-A0A7V9S5C0-F1
#
_cell.length_a   1.000
_cell.length_b   1.000
_cell.length_c   1.000
_cell.angle_alpha   90.00
_cell.angle_beta   90.00
_cell.angle_gamma   90.00
#
_symmetry.space_group_name_H-M   'P 1'
#
loop_
_entity.id
_entity.type
_entity.pdbx_description
1 polymer ?
#
loop_
_entity_poly.entity_id
_entity_poly.type
_entity_poly.pdbx_seq_one_letter_code
_entity_poly.pdbx_strand_id
1 'polypeptide(L)'
;MKKNYILLHFILNFLLFPVMAQSNQAITAIGQNKTKSIKEPCATHLIHNKLMQTDSEYKNRILANEETIQTIIQQQQNNRAAAPIYTIPVVVHVIHTGQAIGTGVNISDAQIFSAITALNQDYRKMAGTNGFGTGVDSEIEFCLAVRDPNGQASTGILRVNGSSVTNYSTQGITAGQGSGANETTVKALSKWPNTSYYNIWIVNEIENNNGGSGIQGYAYYPGAGSAVDGAVIMFNAFGTTGNLKSYTNRNRVATHEMGHGFNLMHTFEGASCTQTNCSTQGDLCCDTPPHLGNNTSCTTRECTNTQQVENYMDYTSETCQNMFTSDQKNRMRAAISGTRASLLTSLGCTPVYTLDAGISDVISPTPSTCATTLNPVVTLRNFGSTTLTSAAINFNIDGGTNQVYNWTGSLATNLTV
;
A
#
# COMPACT_ATOMS: atom_id res chain seq x y z
N MET A 1 26.51 57.31 -0.01
CA MET A 1 26.61 55.83 -0.06
C MET A 1 25.88 55.35 -1.30
N LYS A 2 26.62 54.89 -2.33
CA LYS A 2 26.07 54.48 -3.63
C LYS A 2 25.42 53.09 -3.48
N LYS A 3 24.13 52.98 -3.85
CA LYS A 3 23.42 51.71 -3.98
C LYS A 3 23.76 51.09 -5.33
N ASN A 4 24.38 49.91 -5.31
CA ASN A 4 24.56 49.08 -6.51
C ASN A 4 23.30 48.23 -6.71
N TYR A 5 22.62 48.40 -7.84
CA TYR A 5 21.57 47.49 -8.29
C TYR A 5 22.18 46.54 -9.32
N ILE A 6 22.09 45.23 -9.05
CA ILE A 6 22.46 44.18 -10.00
C ILE A 6 21.20 43.83 -10.80
N LEU A 7 21.27 44.03 -12.12
CA LEU A 7 20.21 43.74 -13.08
C LEU A 7 20.57 42.41 -13.78
N LEU A 8 19.91 41.29 -13.42
CA LEU A 8 20.06 40.02 -14.16
C LEU A 8 19.06 39.99 -15.33
N HIS A 9 19.58 39.89 -16.55
CA HIS A 9 18.81 39.57 -17.76
C HIS A 9 18.70 38.06 -17.91
N PHE A 10 17.49 37.53 -18.11
CA PHE A 10 17.27 36.18 -18.61
C PHE A 10 16.89 36.23 -20.10
N ILE A 11 17.72 35.61 -20.95
CA ILE A 11 17.43 35.40 -22.37
C ILE A 11 16.71 34.05 -22.49
N LEU A 12 15.46 34.08 -22.95
CA LEU A 12 14.64 32.90 -23.20
C LEU A 12 14.74 32.53 -24.69
N ASN A 13 15.52 31.50 -25.02
CA ASN A 13 15.57 30.96 -26.38
C ASN A 13 14.46 29.91 -26.57
N PHE A 14 13.47 30.23 -27.40
CA PHE A 14 12.48 29.28 -27.91
C PHE A 14 13.08 28.48 -29.07
N LEU A 15 13.26 27.17 -28.89
CA LEU A 15 13.47 26.23 -29.99
C LEU A 15 12.13 25.54 -30.29
N LEU A 16 11.56 25.91 -31.45
CA LEU A 16 10.43 25.24 -32.08
C LEU A 16 10.88 23.86 -32.60
N PHE A 17 10.36 22.79 -32.01
CA PHE A 17 10.41 21.46 -32.62
C PHE A 17 9.15 21.24 -33.47
N PRO A 18 9.28 20.69 -34.70
CA PRO A 18 8.13 20.40 -35.53
C PRO A 18 7.36 19.19 -34.98
N VAL A 19 6.04 19.36 -34.86
CA VAL A 19 5.05 18.33 -34.57
C VAL A 19 5.08 17.30 -35.71
N MET A 20 5.55 16.09 -35.44
CA MET A 20 5.26 14.94 -36.30
C MET A 20 3.90 14.37 -35.92
N ALA A 21 3.00 14.38 -36.90
CA ALA A 21 1.66 13.81 -36.81
C ALA A 21 1.74 12.31 -36.49
N GLN A 22 1.22 11.90 -35.33
CA GLN A 22 0.90 10.50 -35.08
C GLN A 22 -0.38 10.16 -35.84
N SER A 23 -0.29 9.12 -36.66
CA SER A 23 -1.40 8.51 -37.36
C SER A 23 -2.42 7.98 -36.36
N ASN A 24 -3.64 8.50 -36.42
CA ASN A 24 -4.82 7.91 -35.81
C ASN A 24 -5.04 6.51 -36.43
N GLN A 25 -4.57 5.46 -35.76
CA GLN A 25 -5.15 4.14 -35.95
C GLN A 25 -6.26 3.95 -34.93
N ALA A 26 -7.49 3.98 -35.43
CA ALA A 26 -8.69 3.66 -34.70
C ALA A 26 -8.54 2.26 -34.07
N ILE A 27 -8.54 2.21 -32.73
CA ILE A 27 -8.71 0.97 -32.01
C ILE A 27 -10.13 0.50 -32.31
N THR A 28 -10.21 -0.53 -33.15
CA THR A 28 -11.46 -1.19 -33.49
C THR A 28 -11.94 -1.91 -32.23
N ALA A 29 -13.06 -1.48 -31.67
CA ALA A 29 -13.74 -2.18 -30.60
C ALA A 29 -14.13 -3.58 -31.10
N ILE A 30 -13.42 -4.61 -30.66
CA ILE A 30 -13.81 -6.00 -30.91
C ILE A 30 -14.79 -6.38 -29.79
N GLY A 31 -16.01 -6.68 -30.22
CA GLY A 31 -17.14 -6.96 -29.34
C GLY A 31 -16.87 -8.07 -28.34
N GLN A 32 -17.16 -7.78 -27.07
CA GLN A 32 -17.28 -8.78 -26.02
C GLN A 32 -18.53 -9.62 -26.29
N ASN A 33 -18.32 -10.85 -26.75
CA ASN A 33 -19.32 -11.90 -26.67
C ASN A 33 -18.64 -13.17 -26.17
N LYS A 34 -18.63 -13.34 -24.85
CA LYS A 34 -18.81 -14.62 -24.18
C LYS A 34 -19.09 -14.38 -22.69
N THR A 35 -20.36 -14.53 -22.35
CA THR A 35 -20.86 -14.70 -20.99
C THR A 35 -20.25 -15.95 -20.37
N LYS A 36 -19.32 -15.77 -19.41
CA LYS A 36 -19.02 -16.74 -18.37
C LYS A 36 -18.97 -15.98 -17.04
N SER A 37 -20.15 -15.76 -16.45
CA SER A 37 -20.28 -15.21 -15.10
C SER A 37 -19.77 -16.27 -14.11
N ILE A 38 -18.54 -16.09 -13.64
CA ILE A 38 -17.97 -16.80 -12.49
C ILE A 38 -17.54 -15.71 -11.52
N LYS A 39 -18.12 -15.72 -10.31
CA LYS A 39 -17.84 -14.78 -9.21
C LYS A 39 -16.34 -14.51 -9.10
N GLU A 40 -15.95 -13.28 -9.37
CA GLU A 40 -14.57 -12.83 -9.27
C GLU A 40 -14.15 -12.79 -7.79
N PRO A 41 -13.09 -13.52 -7.36
CA PRO A 41 -12.52 -13.39 -6.02
C PRO A 41 -11.78 -12.07 -5.81
N CYS A 42 -11.44 -11.32 -6.85
CA CYS A 42 -10.82 -9.99 -6.74
C CYS A 42 -11.51 -8.99 -7.68
N ALA A 43 -11.71 -7.73 -7.22
CA ALA A 43 -12.37 -6.68 -8.01
C ALA A 43 -11.41 -5.70 -8.71
N THR A 44 -10.09 -5.89 -8.56
CA THR A 44 -9.07 -4.95 -9.06
C THR A 44 -9.21 -4.67 -10.55
N HIS A 45 -9.36 -5.72 -11.38
CA HIS A 45 -9.48 -5.58 -12.83
C HIS A 45 -10.75 -4.80 -13.24
N LEU A 46 -11.88 -5.04 -12.57
CA LEU A 46 -13.12 -4.30 -12.81
C LEU A 46 -12.99 -2.81 -12.48
N ILE A 47 -12.40 -2.50 -11.32
CA ILE A 47 -12.15 -1.13 -10.88
C ILE A 47 -11.21 -0.44 -11.87
N HIS A 48 -10.10 -1.09 -12.21
CA HIS A 48 -9.10 -0.57 -13.13
C HIS A 48 -9.71 -0.24 -14.49
N ASN A 49 -10.42 -1.20 -15.11
CA ASN A 49 -11.03 -1.00 -16.43
C ASN A 49 -12.07 0.11 -16.44
N LYS A 50 -12.89 0.20 -15.38
CA LYS A 50 -13.84 1.30 -15.21
C LYS A 50 -13.10 2.64 -15.21
N LEU A 51 -12.08 2.79 -14.36
CA LEU A 51 -11.34 4.04 -14.22
C LEU A 51 -10.53 4.40 -15.47
N MET A 52 -9.97 3.43 -16.18
CA MET A 52 -9.31 3.65 -17.48
C MET A 52 -10.26 4.23 -18.53
N GLN A 53 -11.58 4.04 -18.38
CA GLN A 53 -12.61 4.59 -19.28
C GLN A 53 -13.23 5.88 -18.75
N THR A 54 -13.39 6.02 -17.44
CA THR A 54 -14.18 7.11 -16.83
C THR A 54 -13.35 8.21 -16.17
N ASP A 55 -12.07 7.97 -15.89
CA ASP A 55 -11.19 8.92 -15.19
C ASP A 55 -9.91 9.15 -16.02
N SER A 56 -9.90 10.28 -16.76
CA SER A 56 -8.77 10.67 -17.60
C SER A 56 -7.48 10.90 -16.82
N GLU A 57 -7.55 11.35 -15.56
CA GLU A 57 -6.35 11.55 -14.76
C GLU A 57 -5.77 10.21 -14.30
N TYR A 58 -6.62 9.29 -13.84
CA TYR A 58 -6.20 7.92 -13.52
C TYR A 58 -5.54 7.26 -14.72
N LYS A 59 -6.18 7.34 -15.89
CA LYS A 59 -5.63 6.81 -17.15
C LYS A 59 -4.25 7.39 -17.45
N ASN A 60 -4.09 8.71 -17.38
CA ASN A 60 -2.80 9.36 -17.64
C ASN A 60 -1.74 8.92 -16.64
N ARG A 61 -2.08 8.79 -15.36
CA ARG A 61 -1.15 8.30 -14.32
C ARG A 61 -0.73 6.86 -14.57
N ILE A 62 -1.67 5.97 -14.95
CA ILE A 62 -1.35 4.57 -15.27
C ILE A 62 -0.40 4.47 -16.46
N LEU A 63 -0.66 5.22 -17.55
CA LEU A 63 0.19 5.18 -18.74
C LEU A 63 1.61 5.71 -18.44
N ALA A 64 1.73 6.81 -17.70
CA ALA A 64 3.02 7.35 -17.27
C ALA A 64 3.77 6.40 -16.32
N ASN A 65 3.02 5.72 -15.44
CA ASN A 65 3.56 4.72 -14.53
C ASN A 65 4.13 3.51 -15.28
N GLU A 66 3.43 3.03 -16.31
CA GLU A 66 3.93 1.91 -17.13
C GLU A 66 5.22 2.29 -17.87
N GLU A 67 5.30 3.49 -18.45
CA GLU A 67 6.54 3.99 -19.09
C GLU A 67 7.71 4.04 -18.09
N THR A 68 7.45 4.53 -16.87
CA THR A 68 8.43 4.57 -15.78
C THR A 68 8.89 3.17 -15.39
N ILE A 69 7.96 2.23 -15.25
CA ILE A 69 8.25 0.84 -14.86
C ILE A 69 9.11 0.15 -15.92
N GLN A 70 8.74 0.26 -17.20
CA GLN A 70 9.52 -0.32 -18.29
C GLN A 70 10.94 0.27 -18.36
N THR A 71 11.07 1.58 -18.17
CA THR A 71 12.37 2.26 -18.11
C THR A 71 13.24 1.69 -16.98
N ILE A 72 12.69 1.51 -15.79
CA ILE A 72 13.43 0.97 -14.63
C ILE A 72 13.83 -0.50 -14.87
N ILE A 73 12.93 -1.33 -15.40
CA ILE A 73 13.24 -2.73 -15.71
C ILE A 73 14.41 -2.82 -16.69
N GLN A 74 14.39 -2.03 -17.76
CA GLN A 74 15.48 -1.99 -18.75
C GLN A 74 16.80 -1.50 -18.14
N GLN A 75 16.76 -0.52 -17.24
CA GLN A 75 17.95 -0.03 -16.55
C GLN A 75 18.53 -1.06 -15.58
N GLN A 76 17.68 -1.80 -14.86
CA GLN A 76 18.09 -2.83 -13.91
C GLN A 76 18.73 -4.03 -14.60
N GLN A 77 18.27 -4.42 -15.80
CA GLN A 77 18.93 -5.47 -16.60
C GLN A 77 20.40 -5.13 -16.92
N ASN A 78 20.74 -3.84 -16.97
CA ASN A 78 22.11 -3.38 -17.24
C ASN A 78 22.96 -3.20 -15.97
N ASN A 79 22.35 -3.24 -14.78
CA ASN A 79 23.03 -3.04 -13.51
C ASN A 79 23.30 -4.39 -12.82
N ARG A 80 24.57 -4.67 -12.51
CA ARG A 80 25.00 -5.94 -11.89
C ARG A 80 25.12 -5.89 -10.36
N ALA A 81 24.75 -4.77 -9.73
CA ALA A 81 24.75 -4.67 -8.28
C ALA A 81 23.68 -5.58 -7.66
N ALA A 82 24.00 -6.18 -6.51
CA ALA A 82 23.00 -6.91 -5.74
C ALA A 82 21.87 -5.96 -5.34
N ALA A 83 20.63 -6.32 -5.66
CA ALA A 83 19.48 -5.48 -5.38
C ALA A 83 19.18 -5.51 -3.86
N PRO A 84 18.90 -4.35 -3.23
CA PRO A 84 18.56 -4.31 -1.82
C PRO A 84 17.17 -4.89 -1.58
N ILE A 85 16.94 -5.41 -0.38
CA ILE A 85 15.59 -5.78 0.06
C ILE A 85 14.78 -4.48 0.25
N TYR A 86 13.57 -4.43 -0.31
CA TYR A 86 12.64 -3.32 -0.13
C TYR A 86 11.69 -3.61 1.01
N THR A 87 11.79 -2.85 2.09
CA THR A 87 10.87 -2.96 3.22
C THR A 87 9.76 -1.93 3.11
N ILE A 88 8.52 -2.38 3.00
CA ILE A 88 7.33 -1.55 2.81
C ILE A 88 6.62 -1.39 4.16
N PRO A 89 6.48 -0.16 4.68
CA PRO A 89 5.66 0.08 5.85
C PRO A 89 4.18 -0.08 5.50
N VAL A 90 3.50 -0.97 6.21
CA VAL A 90 2.05 -1.18 6.07
C VAL A 90 1.31 -0.75 7.33
N VAL A 91 0.09 -0.30 7.15
CA VAL A 91 -0.85 0.01 8.23
C VAL A 91 -2.15 -0.74 7.97
N VAL A 92 -2.69 -1.38 9.00
CA VAL A 92 -3.89 -2.20 8.94
C VAL A 92 -5.04 -1.48 9.63
N HIS A 93 -6.08 -1.15 8.86
CA HIS A 93 -7.29 -0.49 9.33
C HIS A 93 -8.43 -1.51 9.45
N VAL A 94 -8.71 -1.99 10.65
CA VAL A 94 -9.85 -2.88 10.91
C VAL A 94 -11.11 -2.04 11.06
N ILE A 95 -11.97 -2.10 10.05
CA ILE A 95 -13.26 -1.42 10.04
C ILE A 95 -14.30 -2.41 10.60
N HIS A 96 -14.59 -2.32 11.89
CA HIS A 96 -15.53 -3.22 12.56
C HIS A 96 -16.92 -2.61 12.70
N THR A 97 -17.91 -3.38 13.16
CA THR A 97 -19.28 -2.88 13.41
C THR A 97 -19.69 -2.91 14.89
N GLY A 98 -18.71 -3.05 15.79
CA GLY A 98 -18.86 -2.88 17.24
C GLY A 98 -18.52 -4.12 18.06
N GLN A 99 -18.04 -5.19 17.40
CA GLN A 99 -17.61 -6.42 18.06
C GLN A 99 -16.38 -6.18 18.95
N ALA A 100 -16.22 -7.00 19.98
CA ALA A 100 -14.98 -7.05 20.76
C ALA A 100 -13.80 -7.58 19.90
N ILE A 101 -12.58 -7.20 20.26
CA ILE A 101 -11.35 -7.68 19.59
C ILE A 101 -11.30 -9.22 19.66
N GLY A 102 -10.94 -9.85 18.55
CA GLY A 102 -10.93 -11.30 18.36
C GLY A 102 -12.27 -11.89 17.88
N THR A 103 -13.33 -11.08 17.77
CA THR A 103 -14.67 -11.55 17.38
C THR A 103 -15.14 -10.94 16.08
N GLY A 104 -15.69 -11.78 15.18
CA GLY A 104 -16.22 -11.32 13.89
C GLY A 104 -15.17 -10.58 13.07
N VAL A 105 -15.53 -9.41 12.55
CA VAL A 105 -14.65 -8.51 11.78
C VAL A 105 -13.58 -7.82 12.62
N ASN A 106 -13.78 -7.66 13.94
CA ASN A 106 -12.78 -7.05 14.81
C ASN A 106 -11.66 -8.06 15.15
N ILE A 107 -10.96 -8.57 14.12
CA ILE A 107 -10.00 -9.69 14.19
C ILE A 107 -8.89 -9.45 15.20
N SER A 108 -8.32 -10.52 15.77
CA SER A 108 -7.24 -10.39 16.77
C SER A 108 -5.93 -9.83 16.18
N ASP A 109 -5.09 -9.23 17.02
CA ASP A 109 -3.74 -8.82 16.62
C ASP A 109 -2.92 -10.02 16.12
N ALA A 110 -3.07 -11.19 16.75
CA ALA A 110 -2.42 -12.43 16.32
C ALA A 110 -2.77 -12.83 14.89
N GLN A 111 -4.03 -12.64 14.47
CA GLN A 111 -4.46 -12.86 13.09
C GLN A 111 -3.78 -11.87 12.14
N ILE A 112 -3.70 -10.58 12.50
CA ILE A 112 -2.99 -9.57 11.70
C ILE A 112 -1.50 -9.89 11.60
N PHE A 113 -0.83 -10.22 12.71
CA PHE A 113 0.58 -10.63 12.70
C PHE A 113 0.84 -11.86 11.84
N SER A 114 -0.09 -12.83 11.85
CA SER A 114 0.01 -14.01 10.99
C SER A 114 -0.08 -13.66 9.50
N ALA A 115 -0.89 -12.64 9.14
CA ALA A 115 -1.00 -12.16 7.76
C ALA A 115 0.29 -11.50 7.29
N ILE A 116 0.87 -10.61 8.11
CA ILE A 116 2.13 -9.93 7.78
C ILE A 116 3.28 -10.93 7.70
N THR A 117 3.28 -11.93 8.59
CA THR A 117 4.23 -13.05 8.53
C THR A 117 4.10 -13.81 7.21
N ALA A 118 2.88 -14.20 6.82
CA ALA A 118 2.64 -14.92 5.57
C ALA A 118 2.99 -14.10 4.32
N LEU A 119 2.71 -12.79 4.31
CA LEU A 119 3.16 -11.89 3.24
C LEU A 119 4.68 -11.94 3.08
N ASN A 120 5.43 -11.81 4.18
CA ASN A 120 6.89 -11.92 4.14
C ASN A 120 7.36 -13.30 3.66
N GLN A 121 6.70 -14.38 4.09
CA GLN A 121 7.01 -15.74 3.65
C GLN A 121 6.85 -15.92 2.14
N ASP A 122 5.77 -15.38 1.58
CA ASP A 122 5.44 -15.48 0.16
C ASP A 122 6.35 -14.61 -0.71
N TYR A 123 6.53 -13.34 -0.34
CA TYR A 123 7.35 -12.39 -1.10
C TYR A 123 8.84 -12.65 -0.98
N ARG A 124 9.30 -13.26 0.12
CA ARG A 124 10.71 -13.62 0.32
C ARG A 124 11.05 -15.05 -0.04
N LYS A 125 10.08 -15.86 -0.52
CA LYS A 125 10.25 -17.29 -0.79
C LYS A 125 11.00 -17.98 0.36
N MET A 126 10.48 -17.81 1.59
CA MET A 126 11.19 -18.25 2.80
C MET A 126 11.19 -19.77 2.93
N ALA A 127 12.38 -20.38 3.01
CA ALA A 127 12.54 -21.82 3.17
C ALA A 127 11.75 -22.39 4.37
N GLY A 128 11.09 -23.54 4.18
CA GLY A 128 10.30 -24.21 5.21
C GLY A 128 8.90 -23.63 5.44
N THR A 129 8.44 -22.73 4.58
CA THR A 129 7.11 -22.10 4.67
C THR A 129 6.27 -22.39 3.43
N ASN A 130 4.97 -22.09 3.48
CA ASN A 130 4.08 -22.25 2.32
C ASN A 130 4.48 -21.35 1.13
N GLY A 131 5.27 -20.30 1.38
CA GLY A 131 5.81 -19.42 0.34
C GLY A 131 7.05 -19.98 -0.37
N PHE A 132 7.61 -21.12 0.06
CA PHE A 132 8.78 -21.75 -0.56
C PHE A 132 8.41 -22.59 -1.80
N GLY A 133 7.76 -21.97 -2.78
CA GLY A 133 7.39 -22.61 -4.04
C GLY A 133 8.50 -22.64 -5.08
N THR A 134 8.11 -22.78 -6.35
CA THR A 134 9.02 -22.85 -7.51
C THR A 134 9.38 -21.49 -8.10
N GLY A 135 8.83 -20.40 -7.56
CA GLY A 135 9.09 -19.03 -8.02
C GLY A 135 10.43 -18.46 -7.58
N VAL A 136 10.50 -17.14 -7.52
CA VAL A 136 11.69 -16.39 -7.07
C VAL A 136 11.45 -15.65 -5.75
N ASP A 137 12.53 -15.33 -5.02
CA ASP A 137 12.50 -14.33 -3.94
C ASP A 137 12.30 -12.94 -4.57
N SER A 138 11.19 -12.27 -4.26
CA SER A 138 10.88 -10.94 -4.79
C SER A 138 11.71 -9.82 -4.14
N GLU A 139 12.42 -10.13 -3.05
CA GLU A 139 13.24 -9.21 -2.26
C GLU A 139 12.41 -8.02 -1.73
N ILE A 140 11.16 -8.29 -1.37
CA ILE A 140 10.22 -7.33 -0.78
C ILE A 140 9.80 -7.87 0.58
N GLU A 141 9.83 -7.01 1.59
CA GLU A 141 9.36 -7.29 2.95
C GLU A 141 8.32 -6.26 3.37
N PHE A 142 7.51 -6.64 4.36
CA PHE A 142 6.48 -5.81 4.95
C PHE A 142 6.73 -5.70 6.44
N CYS A 143 6.69 -4.48 6.95
CA CYS A 143 6.66 -4.21 8.38
C CYS A 143 5.30 -3.61 8.73
N LEU A 144 4.72 -4.00 9.86
CA LEU A 144 3.70 -3.13 10.47
C LEU A 144 4.39 -1.85 10.90
N ALA A 145 3.77 -0.72 10.56
CA ALA A 145 4.31 0.57 10.92
C ALA A 145 4.41 0.70 12.45
N VAL A 146 5.62 0.85 12.95
CA VAL A 146 5.93 1.08 14.37
C VAL A 146 5.99 2.56 14.72
N ARG A 147 5.81 3.42 13.70
CA ARG A 147 5.78 4.87 13.80
C ARG A 147 4.56 5.41 13.05
N ASP A 148 3.80 6.30 13.67
CA ASP A 148 2.62 6.93 13.08
C ASP A 148 3.00 8.15 12.20
N PRO A 149 2.04 8.73 11.45
CA PRO A 149 2.29 9.91 10.61
C PRO A 149 2.75 11.15 11.38
N ASN A 150 2.54 11.20 12.70
CA ASN A 150 2.97 12.28 13.58
C ASN A 150 4.34 12.00 14.22
N GLY A 151 5.01 10.91 13.84
CA GLY A 151 6.33 10.51 14.34
C GLY A 151 6.30 9.76 15.67
N GLN A 152 5.14 9.32 16.15
CA GLN A 152 4.98 8.68 17.46
C GLN A 152 4.99 7.15 17.37
N ALA A 153 5.23 6.46 18.48
CA ALA A 153 5.10 5.01 18.55
C ALA A 153 3.71 4.53 18.10
N SER A 154 3.65 3.47 17.30
CA SER A 154 2.41 2.83 16.89
C SER A 154 2.55 1.31 16.81
N THR A 155 1.42 0.61 16.81
CA THR A 155 1.35 -0.82 16.48
C THR A 155 1.12 -1.05 14.99
N GLY A 156 0.80 0.00 14.23
CA GLY A 156 0.40 -0.09 12.83
C GLY A 156 -0.99 -0.71 12.63
N ILE A 157 -1.74 -0.92 13.71
CA ILE A 157 -3.08 -1.51 13.72
C ILE A 157 -4.07 -0.49 14.27
N LEU A 158 -5.02 -0.08 13.42
CA LEU A 158 -6.05 0.89 13.75
C LEU A 158 -7.39 0.19 13.69
N ARG A 159 -8.25 0.43 14.68
CA ARG A 159 -9.58 -0.19 14.77
C ARG A 159 -10.62 0.92 14.85
N VAL A 160 -11.53 0.95 13.90
CA VAL A 160 -12.58 1.98 13.83
C VAL A 160 -13.94 1.35 13.62
N ASN A 161 -14.96 1.91 14.27
CA ASN A 161 -16.33 1.46 14.09
C ASN A 161 -16.92 2.11 12.83
N GLY A 162 -17.19 1.30 11.81
CA GLY A 162 -17.84 1.73 10.57
C GLY A 162 -19.36 1.74 10.60
N SER A 163 -20.00 1.40 11.73
CA SER A 163 -21.46 1.24 11.79
C SER A 163 -22.26 2.52 11.55
N SER A 164 -21.62 3.69 11.63
CA SER A 164 -22.22 4.99 11.32
C SER A 164 -22.29 5.27 9.81
N VAL A 165 -21.53 4.55 8.99
CA VAL A 165 -21.54 4.71 7.54
C VAL A 165 -22.74 3.97 6.97
N THR A 166 -23.59 4.71 6.23
CA THR A 166 -24.78 4.16 5.57
C THR A 166 -24.44 2.92 4.75
N ASN A 167 -25.24 1.86 4.92
CA ASN A 167 -25.11 0.54 4.29
C ASN A 167 -23.91 -0.33 4.73
N TYR A 168 -22.94 0.20 5.49
CA TYR A 168 -21.73 -0.57 5.80
C TYR A 168 -22.02 -1.81 6.66
N SER A 169 -22.83 -1.65 7.70
CA SER A 169 -23.16 -2.75 8.61
C SER A 169 -23.94 -3.90 7.97
N THR A 170 -24.69 -3.63 6.90
CA THR A 170 -25.62 -4.59 6.28
C THR A 170 -25.15 -5.10 4.92
N GLN A 171 -24.32 -4.34 4.21
CA GLN A 171 -23.90 -4.66 2.83
C GLN A 171 -22.38 -4.55 2.64
N GLY A 172 -21.63 -4.17 3.67
CA GLY A 172 -20.19 -3.95 3.60
C GLY A 172 -19.81 -2.75 2.74
N ILE A 173 -18.65 -2.85 2.09
CA ILE A 173 -18.12 -1.83 1.18
C ILE A 173 -18.45 -2.17 -0.28
N THR A 174 -18.76 -1.17 -1.11
CA THR A 174 -18.90 -1.39 -2.57
C THR A 174 -17.53 -1.34 -3.24
N ALA A 175 -17.29 -2.23 -4.22
CA ALA A 175 -16.15 -2.16 -5.13
C ALA A 175 -16.49 -1.34 -6.40
N GLY A 176 -17.60 -0.59 -6.36
CA GLY A 176 -18.00 0.33 -7.42
C GLY A 176 -18.90 -0.28 -8.49
N GLN A 177 -19.35 -1.53 -8.33
CA GLN A 177 -20.23 -2.22 -9.28
C GLN A 177 -21.51 -2.78 -8.61
N GLY A 178 -21.51 -2.95 -7.29
CA GLY A 178 -22.61 -3.55 -6.54
C GLY A 178 -23.05 -2.74 -5.32
N SER A 179 -23.87 -3.38 -4.48
CA SER A 179 -24.38 -2.83 -3.22
C SER A 179 -23.26 -2.54 -2.22
N GLY A 180 -23.53 -1.79 -1.15
CA GLY A 180 -22.53 -1.45 -0.13
C GLY A 180 -22.37 0.04 0.12
N ALA A 181 -21.65 0.35 1.20
CA ALA A 181 -21.23 1.69 1.55
C ALA A 181 -20.18 2.21 0.56
N ASN A 182 -20.23 3.52 0.28
CA ASN A 182 -19.24 4.19 -0.56
C ASN A 182 -17.83 4.01 0.03
N GLU A 183 -16.90 3.47 -0.77
CA GLU A 183 -15.57 3.12 -0.27
C GLU A 183 -14.77 4.33 0.25
N THR A 184 -14.92 5.50 -0.36
CA THR A 184 -14.17 6.69 0.05
C THR A 184 -14.62 7.15 1.44
N THR A 185 -15.90 6.98 1.75
CA THR A 185 -16.46 7.26 3.08
C THR A 185 -15.98 6.25 4.11
N VAL A 186 -15.95 4.95 3.77
CA VAL A 186 -15.47 3.89 4.67
C VAL A 186 -13.97 4.05 4.94
N LYS A 187 -13.15 4.22 3.90
CA LYS A 187 -11.69 4.40 4.00
C LYS A 187 -11.33 5.69 4.74
N ALA A 188 -12.14 6.75 4.63
CA ALA A 188 -11.91 8.00 5.36
C ALA A 188 -12.05 7.88 6.88
N LEU A 189 -12.70 6.82 7.41
CA LEU A 189 -12.75 6.57 8.85
C LEU A 189 -11.36 6.33 9.46
N SER A 190 -10.45 5.72 8.70
CA SER A 190 -9.08 5.49 9.12
C SER A 190 -8.18 5.30 7.90
N LYS A 191 -7.22 6.21 7.73
CA LYS A 191 -6.25 6.20 6.63
C LYS A 191 -5.01 6.99 7.01
N TRP A 192 -3.83 6.49 6.63
CA TRP A 192 -2.57 7.21 6.74
C TRP A 192 -2.06 7.67 5.36
N PRO A 193 -1.12 8.64 5.30
CA PRO A 193 -0.60 9.14 4.03
C PRO A 193 -0.02 8.01 3.17
N ASN A 194 -0.56 7.81 1.98
CA ASN A 194 -0.14 6.75 1.06
C ASN A 194 1.26 6.99 0.45
N THR A 195 1.85 8.17 0.70
CA THR A 195 3.23 8.49 0.40
C THR A 195 4.22 7.91 1.41
N SER A 196 3.75 7.39 2.55
CA SER A 196 4.64 6.88 3.61
C SER A 196 4.21 5.49 4.12
N TYR A 197 2.98 5.07 3.84
CA TYR A 197 2.44 3.80 4.29
C TYR A 197 1.58 3.18 3.19
N TYR A 198 1.70 1.87 2.99
CA TYR A 198 0.72 1.14 2.21
C TYR A 198 -0.48 0.79 3.11
N ASN A 199 -1.65 1.33 2.78
CA ASN A 199 -2.86 1.18 3.59
C ASN A 199 -3.56 -0.15 3.24
N ILE A 200 -3.92 -0.93 4.27
CA ILE A 200 -4.68 -2.18 4.15
C ILE A 200 -5.95 -2.05 4.98
N TRP A 201 -7.11 -2.05 4.36
CA TRP A 201 -8.40 -2.02 5.04
C TRP A 201 -8.96 -3.43 5.19
N ILE A 202 -9.29 -3.80 6.42
CA ILE A 202 -9.97 -5.04 6.75
C ILE A 202 -11.44 -4.74 6.97
N VAL A 203 -12.30 -5.37 6.16
CA VAL A 203 -13.75 -5.08 6.14
C VAL A 203 -14.59 -6.33 6.44
N ASN A 204 -15.82 -6.11 6.88
CA ASN A 204 -16.79 -7.19 7.15
C ASN A 204 -17.17 -7.93 5.86
N GLU A 205 -17.53 -7.19 4.81
CA GLU A 205 -18.11 -7.71 3.58
C GLU A 205 -17.76 -6.79 2.40
N ILE A 206 -17.84 -7.34 1.19
CA ILE A 206 -17.67 -6.61 -0.06
C ILE A 206 -18.87 -6.92 -0.95
N GLU A 207 -19.59 -5.89 -1.38
CA GLU A 207 -20.76 -5.98 -2.25
C GLU A 207 -21.86 -6.95 -1.77
N ASN A 208 -22.24 -6.84 -0.49
CA ASN A 208 -23.30 -7.64 0.14
C ASN A 208 -23.07 -9.16 0.01
N ASN A 209 -21.80 -9.58 0.08
CA ASN A 209 -21.44 -10.99 -0.01
C ASN A 209 -21.62 -11.76 1.31
N ASN A 210 -22.14 -11.12 2.38
CA ASN A 210 -22.42 -11.72 3.69
C ASN A 210 -21.20 -12.42 4.32
N GLY A 211 -19.99 -11.91 4.06
CA GLY A 211 -18.77 -12.55 4.54
C GLY A 211 -18.41 -13.86 3.81
N GLY A 212 -19.21 -14.26 2.82
CA GLY A 212 -19.19 -15.57 2.18
C GLY A 212 -18.29 -15.62 0.94
N SER A 213 -18.89 -16.00 -0.18
CA SER A 213 -18.24 -16.13 -1.50
C SER A 213 -18.54 -14.91 -2.37
N GLY A 214 -17.56 -14.48 -3.16
CA GLY A 214 -17.65 -13.32 -4.05
C GLY A 214 -16.29 -12.65 -4.09
N ILE A 215 -16.27 -11.32 -4.16
CA ILE A 215 -15.05 -10.54 -4.03
C ILE A 215 -14.48 -10.74 -2.63
N GLN A 216 -13.24 -11.22 -2.55
CA GLN A 216 -12.51 -11.50 -1.33
C GLN A 216 -11.52 -10.38 -0.97
N GLY A 217 -11.06 -9.66 -1.97
CA GLY A 217 -10.24 -8.48 -1.83
C GLY A 217 -10.24 -7.65 -3.11
N TYR A 218 -9.63 -6.48 -3.04
CA TYR A 218 -9.24 -5.70 -4.21
C TYR A 218 -8.14 -4.73 -3.80
N ALA A 219 -7.34 -4.30 -4.76
CA ALA A 219 -6.36 -3.26 -4.56
C ALA A 219 -6.38 -2.26 -5.71
N TYR A 220 -5.75 -1.12 -5.47
CA TYR A 220 -5.50 -0.14 -6.50
C TYR A 220 -4.07 -0.26 -7.02
N TYR A 221 -3.94 -0.29 -8.34
CA TYR A 221 -2.65 -0.09 -9.01
C TYR A 221 -2.00 1.24 -8.60
N PRO A 222 -0.66 1.34 -8.65
CA PRO A 222 0.04 2.62 -8.49
C PRO A 222 -0.55 3.68 -9.43
N GLY A 223 -0.79 4.88 -8.92
CA GLY A 223 -1.43 5.98 -9.68
C GLY A 223 -2.91 6.18 -9.35
N ALA A 224 -3.50 5.38 -8.46
CA ALA A 224 -4.78 5.72 -7.86
C ALA A 224 -4.71 6.97 -6.97
N GLY A 225 -5.83 7.67 -6.83
CA GLY A 225 -5.93 8.81 -5.93
C GLY A 225 -5.73 8.40 -4.46
N SER A 226 -5.13 9.28 -3.67
CA SER A 226 -4.87 9.04 -2.23
C SER A 226 -6.13 8.79 -1.41
N ALA A 227 -7.31 9.07 -1.95
CA ALA A 227 -8.60 8.72 -1.36
C ALA A 227 -8.80 7.19 -1.22
N VAL A 228 -8.29 6.42 -2.18
CA VAL A 228 -8.62 4.99 -2.35
C VAL A 228 -7.39 4.08 -2.44
N ASP A 229 -6.20 4.62 -2.68
CA ASP A 229 -4.95 3.88 -2.85
C ASP A 229 -4.62 2.96 -1.67
N GLY A 230 -4.35 1.68 -1.98
CA GLY A 230 -4.11 0.60 -1.02
C GLY A 230 -4.94 -0.64 -1.35
N ALA A 231 -5.03 -1.56 -0.39
CA ALA A 231 -5.75 -2.83 -0.53
C ALA A 231 -6.93 -2.91 0.44
N VAL A 232 -8.03 -3.52 0.01
CA VAL A 232 -9.18 -3.87 0.84
C VAL A 232 -9.30 -5.38 0.85
N ILE A 233 -9.37 -5.98 2.04
CA ILE A 233 -9.38 -7.43 2.20
C ILE A 233 -10.47 -7.79 3.20
N MET A 234 -11.22 -8.86 2.92
CA MET A 234 -12.17 -9.39 3.89
C MET A 234 -11.48 -9.91 5.15
N PHE A 235 -12.08 -9.65 6.31
CA PHE A 235 -11.55 -10.07 7.60
C PHE A 235 -11.28 -11.58 7.70
N ASN A 236 -12.09 -12.41 7.03
CA ASN A 236 -11.96 -13.87 7.03
C ASN A 236 -11.13 -14.43 5.87
N ALA A 237 -10.37 -13.58 5.19
CA ALA A 237 -9.37 -13.90 4.18
C ALA A 237 -8.01 -13.23 4.45
N PHE A 238 -7.81 -12.67 5.65
CA PHE A 238 -6.57 -11.99 6.07
C PHE A 238 -5.97 -12.69 7.28
N GLY A 239 -4.85 -13.40 7.07
CA GLY A 239 -4.14 -14.18 8.08
C GLY A 239 -4.05 -15.67 7.77
N THR A 240 -3.39 -16.40 8.67
CA THR A 240 -3.29 -17.86 8.69
C THR A 240 -3.79 -18.49 9.99
N THR A 241 -4.24 -17.66 10.94
CA THR A 241 -4.90 -18.06 12.19
C THR A 241 -6.10 -17.15 12.44
N GLY A 242 -6.97 -17.55 13.37
CA GLY A 242 -8.14 -16.77 13.78
C GLY A 242 -9.37 -17.08 12.93
N ASN A 243 -10.16 -16.04 12.63
CA ASN A 243 -11.50 -16.17 12.07
C ASN A 243 -11.45 -16.25 10.54
N LEU A 244 -10.93 -17.35 10.00
CA LEU A 244 -10.68 -17.55 8.57
C LEU A 244 -11.58 -18.63 7.99
N LYS A 245 -11.90 -18.51 6.71
CA LYS A 245 -12.56 -19.59 5.96
C LYS A 245 -11.54 -20.66 5.61
N SER A 246 -11.97 -21.91 5.55
CA SER A 246 -11.08 -23.06 5.29
C SER A 246 -10.34 -22.99 3.95
N TYR A 247 -10.83 -22.20 3.00
CA TYR A 247 -10.27 -22.04 1.66
C TYR A 247 -9.57 -20.68 1.44
N THR A 248 -9.52 -19.81 2.46
CA THR A 248 -8.76 -18.54 2.46
C THR A 248 -7.89 -18.39 3.71
N ASN A 249 -7.35 -19.51 4.21
CA ASN A 249 -6.59 -19.58 5.47
C ASN A 249 -5.07 -19.65 5.28
N ARG A 250 -4.57 -19.36 4.07
CA ARG A 250 -3.14 -19.26 3.76
C ARG A 250 -2.73 -17.85 3.37
N ASN A 251 -3.60 -16.86 3.59
CA ASN A 251 -3.34 -15.45 3.34
C ASN A 251 -3.04 -15.11 1.87
N ARG A 252 -3.44 -15.96 0.91
CA ARG A 252 -3.09 -15.73 -0.51
C ARG A 252 -3.92 -14.63 -1.12
N VAL A 253 -5.14 -14.39 -0.63
CA VAL A 253 -5.91 -13.18 -0.99
C VAL A 253 -5.09 -11.93 -0.70
N ALA A 254 -4.48 -11.81 0.48
CA ALA A 254 -3.62 -10.67 0.78
C ALA A 254 -2.39 -10.61 -0.14
N THR A 255 -1.68 -11.73 -0.34
CA THR A 255 -0.53 -11.80 -1.25
C THR A 255 -0.89 -11.36 -2.67
N HIS A 256 -2.06 -11.77 -3.16
CA HIS A 256 -2.62 -11.40 -4.46
C HIS A 256 -2.92 -9.90 -4.57
N GLU A 257 -3.66 -9.34 -3.60
CA GLU A 257 -4.01 -7.91 -3.62
C GLU A 257 -2.78 -7.01 -3.47
N MET A 258 -1.80 -7.42 -2.67
CA MET A 258 -0.53 -6.69 -2.57
C MET A 258 0.23 -6.74 -3.91
N GLY A 259 0.13 -7.83 -4.69
CA GLY A 259 0.69 -7.94 -6.04
C GLY A 259 0.14 -6.87 -6.97
N HIS A 260 -1.18 -6.71 -7.00
CA HIS A 260 -1.84 -5.60 -7.70
C HIS A 260 -1.39 -4.22 -7.20
N GLY A 261 -1.29 -4.07 -5.88
CA GLY A 261 -0.74 -2.87 -5.24
C GLY A 261 0.63 -2.46 -5.78
N PHE A 262 1.44 -3.43 -6.20
CA PHE A 262 2.76 -3.24 -6.81
C PHE A 262 2.79 -3.55 -8.31
N ASN A 263 1.68 -3.30 -9.03
CA ASN A 263 1.62 -3.30 -10.49
C ASN A 263 1.65 -4.66 -11.19
N LEU A 264 1.24 -5.74 -10.52
CA LEU A 264 0.98 -7.02 -11.18
C LEU A 264 -0.45 -7.12 -11.66
N MET A 265 -0.62 -7.55 -12.91
CA MET A 265 -1.92 -7.92 -13.45
C MET A 265 -2.21 -9.39 -13.17
N HIS A 266 -3.47 -9.80 -13.36
CA HIS A 266 -3.80 -11.22 -13.35
C HIS A 266 -3.04 -11.95 -14.46
N THR A 267 -2.59 -13.18 -14.22
CA THR A 267 -1.85 -13.96 -15.23
C THR A 267 -2.69 -14.28 -16.49
N PHE A 268 -4.01 -14.23 -16.38
CA PHE A 268 -4.97 -14.42 -17.47
C PHE A 268 -5.40 -13.11 -18.14
N GLU A 269 -4.72 -11.99 -17.88
CA GLU A 269 -5.01 -10.72 -18.56
C GLU A 269 -4.93 -10.91 -20.09
N GLY A 270 -5.87 -10.32 -20.83
CA GLY A 270 -6.04 -10.54 -22.27
C GLY A 270 -6.80 -11.82 -22.67
N ALA A 271 -6.98 -12.79 -21.75
CA ALA A 271 -7.84 -13.98 -21.92
C ALA A 271 -7.64 -14.74 -23.24
N SER A 272 -6.40 -15.15 -23.53
CA SER A 272 -5.98 -15.73 -24.81
C SER A 272 -4.97 -16.86 -24.59
N CYS A 273 -4.98 -17.90 -25.43
CA CYS A 273 -3.92 -18.92 -25.46
C CYS A 273 -2.67 -18.48 -26.23
N THR A 274 -2.70 -17.30 -26.85
CA THR A 274 -1.64 -16.80 -27.71
C THR A 274 -1.34 -15.34 -27.41
N GLN A 275 -0.06 -15.01 -27.41
CA GLN A 275 0.46 -13.67 -27.16
C GLN A 275 1.64 -13.47 -28.13
N THR A 276 1.59 -12.43 -28.96
CA THR A 276 2.65 -12.19 -29.95
C THR A 276 3.78 -11.35 -29.38
N ASN A 277 3.48 -10.51 -28.39
CA ASN A 277 4.48 -9.74 -27.66
C ASN A 277 4.07 -9.62 -26.20
N CYS A 278 4.77 -10.36 -25.33
CA CYS A 278 4.49 -10.38 -23.90
C CYS A 278 4.86 -9.11 -23.15
N SER A 279 5.63 -8.22 -23.76
CA SER A 279 5.98 -6.93 -23.15
C SER A 279 4.90 -5.86 -23.36
N THR A 280 3.89 -6.10 -24.21
CA THR A 280 2.83 -5.13 -24.52
C THR A 280 1.42 -5.71 -24.51
N GLN A 281 1.28 -7.01 -24.30
CA GLN A 281 0.01 -7.74 -24.23
C GLN A 281 -0.03 -8.57 -22.95
N GLY A 282 -1.21 -9.05 -22.59
CA GLY A 282 -1.39 -9.93 -21.43
C GLY A 282 -1.08 -9.21 -20.11
N ASP A 283 -0.46 -9.93 -19.18
CA ASP A 283 -0.09 -9.41 -17.86
C ASP A 283 1.25 -8.65 -17.83
N LEU A 284 1.83 -8.44 -19.02
CA LEU A 284 3.09 -7.74 -19.24
C LEU A 284 4.32 -8.43 -18.62
N CYS A 285 4.22 -9.73 -18.35
CA CYS A 285 5.31 -10.60 -17.93
C CYS A 285 5.54 -11.67 -19.03
N CYS A 286 6.80 -11.93 -19.39
CA CYS A 286 7.13 -12.84 -20.49
C CYS A 286 7.38 -14.28 -20.02
N ASP A 287 7.66 -14.46 -18.74
CA ASP A 287 7.80 -15.76 -18.09
C ASP A 287 6.48 -16.27 -17.47
N THR A 288 5.34 -15.61 -17.70
CA THR A 288 3.98 -16.05 -17.37
C THR A 288 3.23 -16.48 -18.64
N PRO A 289 3.01 -17.78 -18.88
CA PRO A 289 2.35 -18.24 -20.10
C PRO A 289 0.87 -17.76 -20.19
N PRO A 290 0.40 -17.31 -21.36
CA PRO A 290 -0.95 -16.78 -21.52
C PRO A 290 -2.00 -17.89 -21.45
N HIS A 291 -3.14 -17.61 -20.82
CA HIS A 291 -4.26 -18.56 -20.69
C HIS A 291 -5.63 -17.88 -20.72
N LEU A 292 -6.71 -18.67 -20.82
CA LEU A 292 -8.05 -18.18 -21.22
C LEU A 292 -8.86 -17.54 -20.10
N GLY A 293 -8.53 -17.75 -18.83
CA GLY A 293 -9.30 -17.16 -17.76
C GLY A 293 -8.92 -17.62 -16.36
N ASN A 294 -9.82 -17.31 -15.43
CA ASN A 294 -9.66 -17.64 -14.03
C ASN A 294 -9.70 -19.15 -13.78
N ASN A 295 -8.52 -19.76 -13.73
CA ASN A 295 -8.41 -21.15 -13.35
C ASN A 295 -8.63 -21.28 -11.84
N THR A 296 -9.53 -22.17 -11.43
CA THR A 296 -9.76 -22.46 -10.00
C THR A 296 -9.14 -23.79 -9.57
N SER A 297 -8.59 -24.55 -10.53
CA SER A 297 -8.04 -25.89 -10.35
C SER A 297 -6.53 -25.84 -10.14
N CYS A 298 -6.03 -26.65 -9.20
CA CYS A 298 -4.60 -26.84 -9.00
C CYS A 298 -3.95 -27.82 -9.99
N THR A 299 -4.73 -28.49 -10.83
CA THR A 299 -4.22 -29.59 -11.68
C THR A 299 -4.57 -29.40 -13.14
N THR A 300 -5.73 -28.82 -13.43
CA THR A 300 -6.16 -28.51 -14.79
C THR A 300 -5.39 -27.30 -15.27
N ARG A 301 -4.76 -27.41 -16.44
CA ARG A 301 -4.11 -26.29 -17.12
C ARG A 301 -4.83 -26.02 -18.43
N GLU A 302 -5.05 -24.75 -18.73
CA GLU A 302 -5.60 -24.23 -19.97
C GLU A 302 -4.47 -23.78 -20.89
N CYS A 303 -4.67 -23.92 -22.21
CA CYS A 303 -3.74 -23.54 -23.29
C CYS A 303 -2.42 -24.30 -23.35
N THR A 304 -1.67 -24.38 -22.25
CA THR A 304 -0.36 -24.98 -22.18
C THR A 304 -0.14 -25.72 -20.86
N ASN A 305 0.58 -26.83 -20.91
CA ASN A 305 1.02 -27.56 -19.72
C ASN A 305 2.01 -26.77 -18.86
N THR A 306 2.52 -25.63 -19.35
CA THR A 306 3.37 -24.70 -18.60
C THR A 306 2.60 -23.63 -17.84
N GLN A 307 1.25 -23.60 -17.90
CA GLN A 307 0.48 -22.66 -17.09
C GLN A 307 0.87 -22.80 -15.61
N GLN A 308 1.13 -21.65 -15.00
CA GLN A 308 1.56 -21.54 -13.62
C GLN A 308 0.32 -21.44 -12.71
N VAL A 309 -0.37 -22.56 -12.51
CA VAL A 309 -1.52 -22.64 -11.58
C VAL A 309 -1.12 -22.37 -10.13
N GLU A 310 0.18 -22.38 -9.85
CA GLU A 310 0.80 -22.05 -8.58
C GLU A 310 1.07 -20.53 -8.42
N ASN A 311 0.83 -19.71 -9.45
CA ASN A 311 1.08 -18.27 -9.41
C ASN A 311 0.08 -17.55 -8.49
N TYR A 312 0.58 -16.66 -7.63
CA TYR A 312 -0.29 -15.88 -6.73
C TYR A 312 -1.27 -14.98 -7.47
N MET A 313 -0.98 -14.60 -8.72
CA MET A 313 -1.84 -13.73 -9.55
C MET A 313 -2.85 -14.50 -10.42
N ASP A 314 -3.00 -15.81 -10.23
CA ASP A 314 -4.15 -16.59 -10.74
C ASP A 314 -5.25 -16.70 -9.65
N TYR A 315 -6.43 -17.23 -9.99
CA TYR A 315 -7.56 -17.46 -9.06
C TYR A 315 -7.66 -18.92 -8.59
N THR A 316 -6.55 -19.66 -8.71
CA THR A 316 -6.46 -21.05 -8.28
C THR A 316 -6.59 -21.16 -6.76
N SER A 317 -6.89 -22.36 -6.28
CA SER A 317 -6.98 -22.60 -4.84
C SER A 317 -5.67 -22.23 -4.13
N GLU A 318 -5.79 -21.58 -2.96
CA GLU A 318 -4.65 -21.24 -2.10
C GLU A 318 -3.77 -22.46 -1.74
N THR A 319 -4.30 -23.66 -1.92
CA THR A 319 -3.58 -24.90 -1.64
C THR A 319 -2.37 -25.13 -2.54
N CYS A 320 -2.38 -24.60 -3.77
CA CYS A 320 -1.27 -24.73 -4.71
C CYS A 320 -0.54 -23.42 -5.01
N GLN A 321 -1.11 -22.26 -4.67
CA GLN A 321 -0.44 -20.98 -4.86
C GLN A 321 0.80 -20.83 -3.99
N ASN A 322 1.96 -20.66 -4.62
CA ASN A 322 3.25 -20.59 -3.94
C ASN A 322 4.35 -19.82 -4.70
N MET A 323 4.04 -19.11 -5.80
CA MET A 323 5.09 -18.46 -6.59
C MET A 323 4.72 -17.10 -7.19
N PHE A 324 5.75 -16.26 -7.26
CA PHE A 324 5.88 -15.18 -8.22
C PHE A 324 6.98 -15.49 -9.26
N THR A 325 6.75 -14.89 -10.42
CA THR A 325 7.63 -14.53 -11.52
C THR A 325 9.02 -13.97 -11.29
N SER A 326 10.01 -14.22 -12.16
CA SER A 326 11.14 -13.28 -12.27
C SER A 326 10.68 -11.94 -12.86
N ASP A 327 9.84 -11.96 -13.89
CA ASP A 327 9.31 -10.71 -14.47
C ASP A 327 8.33 -10.03 -13.52
N GLN A 328 7.48 -10.79 -12.81
CA GLN A 328 6.62 -10.20 -11.78
C GLN A 328 7.45 -9.54 -10.66
N LYS A 329 8.53 -10.17 -10.19
CA LYS A 329 9.49 -9.53 -9.27
C LYS A 329 10.00 -8.20 -9.84
N ASN A 330 10.49 -8.20 -11.08
CA ASN A 330 11.05 -7.01 -11.71
C ASN A 330 10.01 -5.88 -11.82
N ARG A 331 8.77 -6.19 -12.22
CA ARG A 331 7.66 -5.23 -12.27
C ARG A 331 7.31 -4.65 -10.90
N MET A 332 7.17 -5.50 -9.87
CA MET A 332 6.89 -5.04 -8.51
C MET A 332 7.98 -4.12 -7.99
N ARG A 333 9.24 -4.53 -8.15
CA ARG A 333 10.39 -3.74 -7.70
C ARG A 333 10.49 -2.42 -8.45
N ALA A 334 10.25 -2.39 -9.76
CA ALA A 334 10.24 -1.18 -10.56
C ALA A 334 9.10 -0.22 -10.15
N ALA A 335 7.90 -0.74 -9.86
CA ALA A 335 6.80 0.05 -9.31
C ALA A 335 7.17 0.63 -7.94
N ILE A 336 7.76 -0.17 -7.05
CA ILE A 336 8.18 0.28 -5.71
C ILE A 336 9.28 1.34 -5.80
N SER A 337 10.33 1.14 -6.59
CA SER A 337 11.45 2.10 -6.67
C SER A 337 11.17 3.31 -7.56
N GLY A 338 10.10 3.26 -8.37
CA GLY A 338 9.67 4.35 -9.24
C GLY A 338 8.39 4.99 -8.71
N THR A 339 7.25 4.45 -9.13
CA THR A 339 5.93 5.06 -8.92
C THR A 339 5.51 5.14 -7.46
N ARG A 340 6.07 4.29 -6.59
CA ARG A 340 5.86 4.27 -5.14
C ARG A 340 7.16 4.51 -4.33
N ALA A 341 8.16 5.18 -4.91
CA ALA A 341 9.48 5.36 -4.29
C ALA A 341 9.45 5.99 -2.89
N SER A 342 8.44 6.80 -2.59
CA SER A 342 8.24 7.43 -1.29
C SER A 342 8.00 6.44 -0.14
N LEU A 343 7.53 5.21 -0.43
CA LEU A 343 7.43 4.16 0.58
C LEU A 343 8.81 3.72 1.09
N LEU A 344 9.86 3.81 0.26
CA LEU A 344 11.23 3.42 0.62
C LEU A 344 11.94 4.46 1.50
N THR A 345 11.44 5.69 1.56
CA THR A 345 12.00 6.77 2.41
C THR A 345 11.21 6.97 3.70
N SER A 346 10.16 6.17 3.91
CA SER A 346 9.33 6.24 5.09
C SER A 346 10.05 5.75 6.34
N LEU A 347 9.83 6.44 7.46
CA LEU A 347 10.30 6.03 8.79
C LEU A 347 9.32 5.06 9.48
N GLY A 348 8.27 4.60 8.79
CA GLY A 348 7.23 3.76 9.37
C GLY A 348 7.75 2.44 9.96
N CYS A 349 8.79 1.85 9.36
CA CYS A 349 9.46 0.64 9.87
C CYS A 349 10.53 0.92 10.92
N THR A 350 10.81 2.19 11.22
CA THR A 350 11.87 2.59 12.14
C THR A 350 11.26 2.88 13.51
N PRO A 351 11.56 2.06 14.55
CA PRO A 351 11.05 2.29 15.89
C PRO A 351 11.35 3.71 16.39
N VAL A 352 10.50 4.25 17.25
CA VAL A 352 10.85 5.45 18.03
C VAL A 352 11.80 5.07 19.17
N TYR A 353 12.58 6.03 19.67
CA TYR A 353 13.43 5.79 20.83
C TYR A 353 12.60 5.48 22.08
N THR A 354 13.16 4.72 23.02
CA THR A 354 12.45 4.35 24.26
C THR A 354 12.16 5.56 25.14
N LEU A 355 13.15 6.43 25.30
CA LEU A 355 13.06 7.71 25.99
C LEU A 355 13.36 8.80 24.98
N ASP A 356 12.34 9.59 24.63
CA ASP A 356 12.48 10.70 23.68
C ASP A 356 11.65 11.88 24.20
N ALA A 357 12.34 12.81 24.86
CA ALA A 357 11.75 14.00 25.43
C ALA A 357 12.05 15.18 24.53
N GLY A 358 11.03 15.96 24.16
CA GLY A 358 11.22 17.13 23.32
C GLY A 358 10.27 18.26 23.67
N ILE A 359 10.70 19.48 23.38
CA ILE A 359 9.85 20.67 23.50
C ILE A 359 8.96 20.75 22.26
N SER A 360 7.64 20.64 22.45
CA SER A 360 6.68 20.73 21.34
C SER A 360 6.18 22.14 21.08
N ASP A 361 6.27 23.03 22.08
CA ASP A 361 5.86 24.43 21.94
C ASP A 361 6.60 25.34 22.93
N VAL A 362 6.73 26.62 22.57
CA VAL A 362 7.26 27.68 23.42
C VAL A 362 6.14 28.70 23.63
N ILE A 363 5.48 28.62 24.78
CA ILE A 363 4.35 29.48 25.16
C ILE A 363 4.84 30.90 25.51
N SER A 364 6.01 30.99 26.12
CA SER A 364 6.65 32.26 26.50
C SER A 364 8.17 32.12 26.36
N PRO A 365 8.88 33.17 25.89
CA PRO A 365 8.35 34.48 25.48
C PRO A 365 7.72 34.49 24.08
N THR A 366 6.77 35.41 23.85
CA THR A 366 6.24 35.66 22.50
C THR A 366 7.22 36.53 21.69
N PRO A 367 7.12 36.57 20.34
CA PRO A 367 8.12 37.23 19.48
C PRO A 367 8.38 38.73 19.72
N SER A 368 7.55 39.40 20.52
CA SER A 368 7.70 40.82 20.85
C SER A 368 7.55 41.06 22.35
N THR A 369 8.61 40.86 23.12
CA THR A 369 8.63 41.18 24.56
C THR A 369 9.74 42.19 24.87
N CYS A 370 9.39 43.36 25.38
CA CYS A 370 10.34 44.36 25.90
C CYS A 370 10.62 44.15 27.40
N ALA A 371 10.69 42.90 27.85
CA ALA A 371 10.92 42.57 29.26
C ALA A 371 12.42 42.43 29.54
N THR A 372 12.88 42.97 30.66
CA THR A 372 14.27 42.84 31.13
C THR A 372 14.52 41.51 31.86
N THR A 373 13.48 40.72 32.09
CA THR A 373 13.54 39.38 32.67
C THR A 373 12.54 38.50 31.93
N LEU A 374 13.01 37.37 31.40
CA LEU A 374 12.20 36.42 30.66
C LEU A 374 12.06 35.14 31.48
N ASN A 375 10.82 34.70 31.67
CA ASN A 375 10.50 33.40 32.27
C ASN A 375 9.95 32.50 31.15
N PRO A 376 10.78 31.63 30.55
CA PRO A 376 10.33 30.76 29.49
C PRO A 376 9.29 29.78 30.00
N VAL A 377 8.23 29.60 29.23
CA VAL A 377 7.22 28.57 29.45
C VAL A 377 7.17 27.74 28.19
N VAL A 378 7.37 26.44 28.33
CA VAL A 378 7.45 25.49 27.23
C VAL A 378 6.51 24.33 27.50
N THR A 379 6.05 23.68 26.43
CA THR A 379 5.32 22.42 26.53
C THR A 379 6.29 21.27 26.33
N LEU A 380 6.47 20.44 27.35
CA LEU A 380 7.26 19.22 27.25
C LEU A 380 6.38 18.10 26.70
N ARG A 381 6.87 17.35 25.71
CA ARG A 381 6.20 16.19 25.14
C ARG A 381 7.05 14.94 25.24
N ASN A 382 6.40 13.81 25.49
CA ASN A 382 7.01 12.49 25.39
C ASN A 382 6.79 11.90 23.98
N PHE A 383 7.84 11.88 23.16
CA PHE A 383 7.88 11.23 21.85
C PHE A 383 8.28 9.75 21.93
N GLY A 384 8.75 9.29 23.09
CA GLY A 384 9.29 7.96 23.29
C GLY A 384 8.22 6.90 23.54
N SER A 385 8.61 5.63 23.41
CA SER A 385 7.70 4.49 23.62
C SER A 385 7.48 4.10 25.08
N THR A 386 8.14 4.78 26.03
CA THR A 386 7.98 4.53 27.48
C THR A 386 7.62 5.81 28.23
N THR A 387 6.99 5.66 29.40
CA THR A 387 6.62 6.81 30.26
C THR A 387 7.89 7.53 30.73
N LEU A 388 7.98 8.84 30.48
CA LEU A 388 9.06 9.68 30.99
C LEU A 388 8.82 9.98 32.47
N THR A 389 9.81 9.67 33.29
CA THR A 389 9.80 10.01 34.72
C THR A 389 10.61 11.27 35.04
N SER A 390 11.49 11.68 34.14
CA SER A 390 12.35 12.85 34.27
C SER A 390 12.87 13.33 32.90
N ALA A 391 13.16 14.62 32.77
CA ALA A 391 13.80 15.21 31.60
C ALA A 391 14.66 16.42 31.99
N ALA A 392 15.85 16.54 31.41
CA ALA A 392 16.71 17.72 31.57
C ALA A 392 16.48 18.67 30.38
N ILE A 393 15.87 19.83 30.65
CA ILE A 393 15.56 20.86 29.65
C ILE A 393 16.69 21.88 29.66
N ASN A 394 17.47 21.90 28.59
CA ASN A 394 18.55 22.87 28.39
C ASN A 394 18.01 24.07 27.63
N PHE A 395 18.26 25.29 28.12
CA PHE A 395 17.87 26.51 27.43
C PHE A 395 18.87 27.64 27.71
N ASN A 396 19.00 28.56 26.75
CA ASN A 396 19.64 29.84 26.97
C ASN A 396 18.77 30.97 26.42
N ILE A 397 19.05 32.18 26.87
CA ILE A 397 18.39 33.41 26.41
C ILE A 397 19.48 34.24 25.73
N ASP A 398 19.23 34.65 24.48
CA ASP A 398 20.12 35.49 23.66
C ASP A 398 21.58 35.01 23.59
N GLY A 399 21.77 33.68 23.47
CA GLY A 399 23.11 33.08 23.40
C GLY A 399 23.92 33.19 24.70
N GLY A 400 23.26 33.52 25.81
CA GLY A 400 23.85 33.55 27.14
C GLY A 400 24.23 32.17 27.67
N THR A 401 24.53 32.10 28.97
CA THR A 401 24.93 30.85 29.63
C THR A 401 23.78 29.84 29.62
N ASN A 402 24.04 28.61 29.20
CA ASN A 402 23.07 27.52 29.21
C ASN A 402 22.59 27.23 30.64
N GLN A 403 21.28 27.22 30.82
CA GLN A 403 20.58 26.87 32.03
C GLN A 403 19.95 25.48 31.88
N VAL A 404 19.80 24.76 32.99
CA VAL A 404 19.18 23.43 33.02
C VAL A 404 17.99 23.45 33.97
N TYR A 405 16.81 23.12 33.44
CA TYR A 405 15.62 22.83 34.24
C TYR A 405 15.38 21.32 34.26
N ASN A 406 15.42 20.72 35.45
CA ASN A 406 15.18 19.29 35.63
C ASN A 406 13.70 19.05 35.92
N TRP A 407 12.95 18.65 34.90
CA TRP A 407 11.58 18.21 35.07
C TRP A 407 11.56 16.79 35.65
N THR A 408 10.65 16.54 36.60
CA THR A 408 10.32 15.21 37.13
C THR A 408 8.81 15.05 37.17
N GLY A 409 8.32 13.84 36.93
CA GLY A 409 6.89 13.58 36.89
C GLY A 409 6.57 12.21 36.31
N SER A 410 5.39 12.08 35.73
CA SER A 410 4.97 10.88 35.00
C SER A 410 4.26 11.32 33.73
N LEU A 411 5.00 11.35 32.62
CA LEU A 411 4.49 11.77 31.32
C LEU A 411 4.39 10.55 30.41
N ALA A 412 3.18 10.00 30.28
CA ALA A 412 2.94 8.86 29.41
C ALA A 412 3.27 9.20 27.94
N THR A 413 3.51 8.17 27.13
CA THR A 413 3.78 8.32 25.70
C THR A 413 2.72 9.20 25.04
N ASN A 414 3.17 10.13 24.21
CA ASN A 414 2.35 11.10 23.49
C ASN A 414 1.61 12.16 24.33
N LEU A 415 1.81 12.20 25.65
CA LEU A 415 1.25 13.27 26.47
C LEU A 415 2.19 14.47 26.53
N THR A 416 1.61 15.62 26.91
CA THR A 416 2.30 16.88 27.15
C THR A 416 2.11 17.37 28.58
N VAL A 417 3.06 18.15 29.10
CA VAL A 417 3.00 18.82 30.41
C VAL A 417 3.57 20.23 30.35
#